data_AF-A0A2S6THI1-F1
#
_entry.id   AF-A0A2S6THI1-F1
#
_cell.length_a   1.000
_cell.length_b   1.000
_cell.length_c   1.000
_cell.angle_alpha   90.00
_cell.angle_beta   90.00
_cell.angle_gamma   90.00
#
_symmetry.space_group_name_H-M   'P 1'
#
loop_
_entity.id
_entity.type
_entity.pdbx_description
1 polymer ?
#
loop_
_entity_poly.entity_id
_entity_poly.type
_entity_poly.pdbx_seq_one_letter_code
_entity_poly.pdbx_strand_id
1 'polypeptide(L)' 'MVAEAKEVGKNRTRESYGRYLEDFKVGDVYEHRPGRTITESDNTWFTLLTMNQHPVHFDKAYAAKGEFKKPLVNSAL' A
#
# COMPACT_ATOMS: atom_id res chain seq x y z
N MET A 1 -8.65 4.99 24.18
CA MET A 1 -7.90 4.06 23.32
C MET A 1 -8.54 2.69 23.42
N VAL A 2 -9.44 2.35 22.50
CA VAL A 2 -9.76 1.02 21.93
C VAL A 2 -10.68 1.37 20.76
N ALA A 3 -10.22 1.24 19.52
CA ALA A 3 -11.17 1.16 18.41
C ALA A 3 -11.67 -0.29 18.43
N GLU A 4 -12.95 -0.54 18.64
CA GLU A 4 -13.42 -1.92 18.58
C GLU A 4 -13.34 -2.42 17.13
N ALA A 5 -12.75 -3.61 16.92
CA ALA A 5 -12.70 -4.22 15.61
C ALA A 5 -14.14 -4.50 15.15
N LYS A 6 -14.52 -3.97 13.99
CA LYS A 6 -15.88 -4.15 13.47
C LYS A 6 -15.95 -5.44 12.67
N GLU A 7 -16.81 -6.37 13.08
CA GLU A 7 -17.14 -7.53 12.25
C GLU A 7 -17.86 -7.06 10.98
N VAL A 8 -17.32 -7.42 9.82
CA VAL A 8 -17.86 -7.04 8.50
C VAL A 8 -18.21 -8.27 7.65
N GLY A 9 -18.00 -9.47 8.18
CA GLY A 9 -18.39 -10.74 7.55
C GLY A 9 -17.82 -11.93 8.31
N LYS A 10 -18.17 -13.15 7.86
CA LYS A 10 -17.65 -14.39 8.44
C LYS A 10 -16.11 -14.39 8.41
N ASN A 11 -15.49 -14.50 9.58
CA ASN A 11 -14.03 -14.42 9.77
C ASN A 11 -13.41 -13.14 9.18
N ARG A 12 -14.18 -12.06 9.00
CA ARG A 12 -13.70 -10.82 8.40
C ARG A 12 -13.97 -9.66 9.34
N THR A 13 -12.89 -9.03 9.80
CA THR A 13 -12.97 -7.86 10.68
C THR A 13 -12.27 -6.67 10.04
N ARG A 14 -12.84 -5.49 10.19
CA ARG A 14 -12.19 -4.23 9.81
C ARG A 14 -11.33 -3.75 10.98
N GLU A 15 -10.09 -3.38 10.71
CA GLU A 15 -9.06 -3.38 11.74
C GLU A 15 -9.28 -2.37 12.88
N SER A 16 -8.64 -2.71 13.98
CA SER A 16 -8.36 -1.89 15.15
C SER A 16 -6.85 -1.71 15.25
N TYR A 17 -6.36 -1.04 16.29
CA TYR A 17 -4.96 -1.05 16.68
C TYR A 17 -4.44 -2.49 16.96
N GLY A 18 -3.14 -2.63 17.23
CA GLY A 18 -2.44 -3.91 17.35
C GLY A 18 -3.14 -4.97 18.24
N ARG A 19 -2.86 -6.24 17.93
CA ARG A 19 -3.43 -7.44 18.57
C ARG A 19 -2.36 -8.27 19.26
N TYR A 20 -2.78 -9.09 20.22
CA TYR A 20 -1.91 -10.11 20.81
C TYR A 20 -1.87 -11.36 19.95
N LEU A 21 -0.86 -12.22 20.16
CA LEU A 21 -0.67 -13.47 19.40
C LEU A 21 -1.90 -14.38 19.50
N GLU A 22 -2.48 -14.46 20.69
CA GLU A 22 -3.66 -15.26 21.05
C GLU A 22 -4.97 -14.78 20.39
N ASP A 23 -5.01 -13.55 19.84
CA ASP A 23 -6.19 -13.03 19.16
C ASP A 23 -6.31 -13.51 17.69
N PHE A 24 -5.23 -14.08 17.14
CA PHE A 24 -5.19 -14.53 15.75
C PHE A 24 -5.77 -15.93 15.59
N LYS A 25 -6.62 -16.10 14.57
CA LYS A 25 -7.16 -17.41 14.20
C LYS A 25 -6.89 -17.69 12.73
N VAL A 26 -6.58 -18.96 12.43
CA VAL A 26 -6.35 -19.41 11.05
C VAL A 26 -7.60 -19.14 10.21
N GLY A 27 -7.42 -18.45 9.08
CA GLY A 27 -8.51 -18.08 8.18
C GLY A 27 -9.17 -16.73 8.48
N ASP A 28 -8.68 -15.98 9.47
CA ASP A 28 -9.09 -14.58 9.65
C ASP A 28 -8.69 -13.70 8.47
N VAL A 29 -9.58 -12.79 8.09
CA VAL A 29 -9.38 -11.75 7.08
C VAL A 29 -9.50 -10.39 7.75
N TYR A 30 -8.41 -9.62 7.73
CA TYR A 30 -8.38 -8.27 8.29
C TYR A 30 -8.46 -7.24 7.17
N GLU A 31 -9.56 -6.48 7.14
CA GLU A 31 -9.73 -5.39 6.19
C GLU A 31 -9.05 -4.14 6.73
N HIS A 32 -7.94 -3.77 6.09
CA HIS A 32 -7.14 -2.60 6.46
C HIS A 32 -7.70 -1.28 5.94
N ARG A 33 -7.70 -0.25 6.78
CA ARG A 33 -8.22 1.09 6.50
C ARG A 33 -7.38 2.21 7.13
N PRO A 34 -7.36 3.39 6.49
CA PRO A 34 -8.02 3.73 5.23
C PRO A 34 -7.29 3.18 4.01
N GLY A 35 -8.02 2.94 2.91
CA GLY A 35 -7.38 2.81 1.60
C GLY A 35 -6.72 4.13 1.22
N ARG A 36 -5.50 4.09 0.69
CA ARG A 36 -4.76 5.29 0.27
C ARG A 36 -4.58 5.29 -1.25
N THR A 37 -5.02 6.37 -1.89
CA THR A 37 -4.70 6.62 -3.30
C THR A 37 -3.22 6.99 -3.42
N ILE A 38 -2.48 6.25 -4.24
CA ILE A 38 -1.09 6.57 -4.57
C ILE A 38 -1.07 7.61 -5.68
N THR A 39 -0.36 8.71 -5.43
CA THR A 39 -0.16 9.79 -6.39
C THR A 39 1.25 9.72 -6.99
N GLU A 40 1.47 10.49 -8.05
CA GLU A 40 2.80 10.65 -8.64
C GLU A 40 3.83 11.20 -7.65
N SER A 41 3.38 12.10 -6.77
CA SER A 41 4.24 12.69 -5.72
C SER A 41 4.74 11.61 -4.77
N ASP A 42 3.86 10.72 -4.28
CA ASP A 42 4.24 9.64 -3.37
C ASP A 42 5.31 8.73 -4.00
N ASN A 43 5.07 8.34 -5.25
CA ASN A 43 5.98 7.45 -5.98
C ASN A 43 7.34 8.09 -6.23
N THR A 44 7.36 9.36 -6.67
CA THR A 44 8.59 10.09 -6.94
C THR A 44 9.38 10.31 -5.66
N TRP A 45 8.71 10.75 -4.59
CA TRP A 45 9.35 10.99 -3.29
C TRP A 45 9.99 9.73 -2.73
N PHE A 46 9.24 8.63 -2.64
CA PHE A 46 9.77 7.38 -2.11
C PHE A 46 10.95 6.88 -2.94
N THR A 47 10.82 6.90 -4.26
CA THR A 47 11.87 6.45 -5.18
C THR A 47 13.18 7.20 -4.99
N LEU A 48 13.11 8.52 -4.87
CA LEU A 48 14.29 9.35 -4.65
C LEU A 48 14.84 9.21 -3.23
N LEU A 49 13.96 9.09 -2.22
CA LEU A 49 14.36 8.90 -0.82
C LEU A 49 15.11 7.58 -0.60
N THR A 50 14.68 6.51 -1.28
CA THR A 50 15.33 5.19 -1.18
C THR A 50 16.41 4.99 -2.23
N MET A 51 16.81 6.04 -2.96
CA MET A 51 17.82 5.98 -4.01
C MET A 51 17.57 4.90 -5.08
N ASN A 52 16.30 4.61 -5.40
CA ASN A 52 16.00 3.80 -6.57
C ASN A 52 16.13 4.70 -7.81
N GLN A 53 17.20 4.49 -8.58
CA GLN A 53 17.59 5.39 -9.67
C GLN A 53 16.92 5.06 -11.02
N HIS A 54 16.08 4.02 -11.10
CA HIS A 54 15.51 3.62 -12.38
C HIS A 54 14.46 4.64 -12.85
N PRO A 55 14.63 5.29 -14.03
CA PRO A 55 13.82 6.44 -14.44
C PRO A 55 12.35 6.10 -14.74
N VAL A 56 12.03 4.81 -14.91
CA VAL A 56 10.64 4.33 -15.11
C VAL A 56 9.69 4.79 -13.99
N HIS A 57 10.20 5.12 -12.81
CA HIS A 57 9.39 5.49 -11.66
C HIS A 57 9.11 6.99 -11.53
N PHE A 58 9.89 7.86 -12.18
CA PHE A 58 9.80 9.32 -11.98
C PHE A 58 10.01 10.18 -13.23
N ASP A 59 10.39 9.60 -14.38
CA ASP A 59 10.55 10.31 -15.64
C ASP A 59 9.42 9.92 -16.61
N LYS A 60 8.49 10.86 -16.85
CA LYS A 60 7.38 10.69 -17.81
C LYS A 60 7.85 10.49 -19.24
N ALA A 61 8.90 11.19 -19.68
CA ALA A 61 9.38 11.10 -21.06
C ALA A 61 10.07 9.76 -21.32
N TYR A 62 10.79 9.23 -20.33
CA TYR A 62 11.30 7.87 -20.36
C TYR A 62 10.15 6.85 -20.37
N ALA A 63 9.23 6.95 -19.42
CA ALA A 63 8.15 5.98 -19.26
C ALA A 63 7.16 5.94 -20.46
N ALA A 64 6.98 7.07 -21.16
CA ALA A 64 6.17 7.15 -22.39
C ALA A 64 6.69 6.24 -23.52
N LYS A 65 7.94 5.80 -23.47
CA LYS A 65 8.52 4.86 -24.46
C LYS A 65 8.17 3.41 -24.15
N GLY A 66 7.89 3.09 -22.87
CA GLY A 66 7.54 1.74 -22.41
C GLY A 66 6.13 1.30 -22.76
N GLU A 67 5.74 0.10 -22.32
CA GLU A 67 4.42 -0.50 -22.55
C GLU A 67 3.28 0.33 -21.96
N PHE A 68 3.42 0.72 -20.69
CA PHE A 68 2.35 1.38 -19.91
C PHE A 68 2.20 2.89 -20.19
N LYS A 69 3.14 3.48 -20.95
CA LYS A 69 3.17 4.91 -21.33
C LYS A 69 3.10 5.90 -20.17
N LYS A 70 3.32 5.44 -18.93
CA LYS A 70 3.22 6.19 -17.68
C LYS A 70 4.26 5.68 -16.68
N PRO A 71 4.72 6.51 -15.74
CA PRO A 71 5.60 6.06 -14.68
C PRO A 71 4.99 4.88 -13.91
N LEU A 72 5.82 3.87 -13.62
CA LEU A 72 5.41 2.72 -12.82
C LEU A 72 5.63 3.01 -11.34
N VAL A 73 4.73 2.50 -10.50
CA VAL A 73 4.91 2.58 -9.05
C VAL A 73 6.14 1.75 -8.67
N ASN A 74 7.01 2.33 -7.84
CA ASN A 74 8.14 1.66 -7.25
C ASN A 74 7.63 0.52 -6.37
N SER A 75 8.10 -0.71 -6.62
CA SER A 75 7.58 -1.91 -5.97
C SER A 75 7.83 -1.97 -4.47
N ALA A 76 8.74 -1.14 -3.94
CA ALA A 76 9.02 -1.05 -2.51
C ALA A 76 8.22 0.06 -1.79
N LEU A 77 7.44 0.87 -2.52
CA LEU A 77 6.49 1.84 -1.94
C LEU A 77 5.30 1.12 -1.33
#